data_AF-A0A935LA17-F1
#
_entry.id   AF-A0A935LA17-F1
#
_cell.length_a   1.000
_cell.length_b   1.000
_cell.length_c   1.000
_cell.angle_alpha   90.00
_cell.angle_beta   90.00
_cell.angle_gamma   90.00
#
_symmetry.space_group_name_H-M   'P 1'
#
loop_
_entity.id
_entity.type
_entity.pdbx_description
1 polymer ?
#
loop_
_entity_poly.entity_id
_entity_poly.type
_entity_poly.pdbx_seq_one_letter_code
_entity_poly.pdbx_strand_id
1 'polypeptide(L)'
;MSFLNQLKSQASALQNKQTADLARLEANAAEAERAAYTVWLYLQDLARQLNVIAPAGPRFTLDNKTPWPAMKLVDFRADARKKKLRDKDVYDYIALGWRIIPQDGPPVGGAVSVNFPPDLERVQKRLSYGHVQHERKDLRHPEKNTLQAIRFEYTTEARGNVTVTPDHDNAQLVFRLANANGFDVVTTTWPAARIQSDVLDELAKLIVAQPSKFI
;
A
#
# COMPACT_ATOMS: atom_id res chain seq x y z
N MET A 1 -46.57 -14.70 -35.90
CA MET A 1 -45.55 -13.65 -35.73
C MET A 1 -44.41 -13.91 -36.71
N SER A 2 -43.86 -12.87 -37.36
CA SER A 2 -42.74 -13.00 -38.32
C SER A 2 -41.38 -13.09 -37.59
N PHE A 3 -40.43 -13.83 -38.17
CA PHE A 3 -39.04 -13.92 -37.69
C PHE A 3 -38.37 -12.54 -37.58
N LEU A 4 -38.68 -11.62 -38.49
CA LEU A 4 -38.19 -10.23 -38.41
C LEU A 4 -38.66 -9.52 -37.13
N ASN A 5 -39.87 -9.79 -36.64
CA ASN A 5 -40.37 -9.20 -35.40
C ASN A 5 -39.65 -9.81 -34.18
N GLN A 6 -39.29 -11.09 -34.21
CA GLN A 6 -38.47 -11.72 -33.19
C GLN A 6 -37.05 -11.12 -33.16
N LEU A 7 -36.43 -10.94 -34.34
CA LEU A 7 -35.12 -10.28 -34.45
C LEU A 7 -35.16 -8.83 -33.95
N LYS A 8 -36.20 -8.06 -34.30
CA LYS A 8 -36.38 -6.69 -33.79
C LYS A 8 -36.51 -6.66 -32.26
N SER A 9 -37.31 -7.57 -31.68
CA SER A 9 -37.46 -7.68 -30.24
C SER A 9 -36.15 -8.05 -29.54
N GLN A 10 -35.38 -9.00 -30.09
CA GLN A 10 -34.06 -9.38 -29.58
C GLN A 10 -33.06 -8.22 -29.68
N ALA A 11 -33.03 -7.51 -30.81
CA ALA A 11 -32.16 -6.35 -31.01
C ALA A 11 -32.48 -5.22 -30.02
N SER A 12 -33.76 -4.87 -29.83
CA SER A 12 -34.18 -3.87 -28.85
C SER A 12 -33.84 -4.27 -27.42
N ALA A 13 -34.03 -5.54 -27.06
CA ALA A 13 -33.64 -6.04 -25.73
C ALA A 13 -32.13 -5.93 -25.50
N LEU A 14 -31.31 -6.27 -26.49
CA LEU A 14 -29.86 -6.16 -26.41
C LEU A 14 -29.41 -4.70 -26.30
N GLN A 15 -29.99 -3.81 -27.11
CA GLN A 15 -29.66 -2.38 -27.10
C GLN A 15 -30.04 -1.71 -25.77
N ASN A 16 -31.19 -2.08 -25.20
CA ASN A 16 -31.62 -1.59 -23.88
C ASN A 16 -30.67 -2.07 -22.78
N LYS A 17 -30.25 -3.33 -22.83
CA LYS A 17 -29.27 -3.88 -21.87
C LYS A 17 -27.93 -3.14 -21.95
N GLN A 18 -27.41 -2.93 -23.17
CA GLN A 18 -26.16 -2.20 -23.39
C GLN A 18 -26.25 -0.75 -22.86
N THR A 19 -27.38 -0.08 -23.08
CA THR A 19 -27.61 1.29 -22.57
C THR A 19 -27.61 1.32 -21.04
N ALA A 20 -28.30 0.37 -20.40
CA ALA A 20 -28.34 0.26 -18.94
C ALA A 20 -26.97 -0.07 -18.34
N ASP A 21 -26.21 -0.98 -18.97
CA ASP A 21 -24.86 -1.33 -18.52
C ASP A 21 -23.90 -0.14 -18.64
N LEU A 22 -23.97 0.63 -19.72
CA LEU A 22 -23.17 1.85 -19.89
C LEU A 22 -23.52 2.90 -18.82
N ALA A 23 -24.80 3.15 -18.59
CA ALA A 23 -25.24 4.10 -17.56
C ALA A 23 -24.75 3.70 -16.15
N ARG A 24 -24.77 2.39 -15.83
CA ARG A 24 -24.22 1.88 -14.57
C ARG A 24 -22.71 2.10 -14.46
N LEU A 25 -21.97 1.80 -15.53
CA LEU A 25 -20.51 1.98 -15.57
C LEU A 25 -20.11 3.45 -15.43
N GLU A 26 -20.89 4.38 -16.01
CA GLU A 26 -20.66 5.81 -15.85
C GLU A 26 -20.96 6.30 -14.43
N ALA A 27 -22.03 5.80 -13.81
CA ALA A 27 -22.36 6.11 -12.42
C ALA A 27 -21.27 5.61 -11.45
N ASN A 28 -20.82 4.36 -11.62
CA ASN A 28 -19.75 3.77 -10.83
C ASN A 28 -18.45 4.55 -10.97
N ALA A 29 -18.09 4.93 -12.21
CA ALA A 29 -16.89 5.71 -12.46
C ALA A 29 -16.95 7.09 -11.80
N ALA A 30 -18.11 7.77 -11.84
CA ALA A 30 -18.30 9.05 -11.17
C ALA A 30 -18.23 8.95 -9.64
N GLU A 31 -18.71 7.84 -9.07
CA GLU A 31 -18.61 7.60 -7.63
C GLU A 31 -17.16 7.31 -7.20
N ALA A 32 -16.48 6.39 -7.88
CA ALA A 32 -15.08 6.08 -7.62
C ALA A 32 -14.18 7.32 -7.78
N GLU A 33 -14.42 8.15 -8.80
CA GLU A 33 -13.64 9.37 -9.01
C GLU A 33 -13.86 10.41 -7.91
N ARG A 34 -15.09 10.58 -7.43
CA ARG A 34 -15.37 11.47 -6.28
C ARG A 34 -14.66 10.98 -5.02
N ALA A 35 -14.72 9.69 -4.74
CA ALA A 35 -14.02 9.08 -3.61
C ALA A 35 -12.49 9.22 -3.74
N ALA A 36 -11.94 8.98 -4.94
CA ALA A 36 -10.52 9.16 -5.22
C ALA A 36 -10.08 10.62 -5.01
N TYR A 37 -10.86 11.59 -5.47
CA TYR A 37 -10.59 13.00 -5.23
C TYR A 37 -10.56 13.34 -3.72
N THR A 38 -11.51 12.81 -2.94
CA THR A 38 -11.52 12.96 -1.47
C THR A 38 -10.25 12.39 -0.84
N VAL A 39 -9.85 11.17 -1.23
CA VAL A 39 -8.61 10.54 -0.76
C VAL A 39 -7.39 11.38 -1.11
N TRP A 40 -7.32 11.89 -2.34
CA TRP A 40 -6.21 12.72 -2.79
C TRP A 40 -6.02 13.96 -1.91
N LEU A 41 -7.09 14.73 -1.70
CA LEU A 41 -7.05 15.92 -0.85
C LEU A 41 -6.65 15.58 0.59
N TYR A 42 -7.21 14.50 1.13
CA TYR A 42 -6.92 14.06 2.50
C TYR A 42 -5.44 13.67 2.65
N LEU A 43 -4.92 12.82 1.77
CA LEU A 43 -3.53 12.35 1.85
C LEU A 43 -2.53 13.48 1.59
N GLN A 44 -2.87 14.46 0.75
CA GLN A 44 -2.06 15.65 0.52
C GLN A 44 -1.94 16.51 1.79
N ASP A 45 -3.05 16.77 2.49
CA ASP A 45 -3.01 17.51 3.75
C ASP A 45 -2.34 16.71 4.86
N LEU A 46 -2.67 15.41 4.99
CA LEU A 46 -2.05 14.51 5.95
C LEU A 46 -0.53 14.50 5.80
N ALA A 47 0.01 14.35 4.59
CA ALA A 47 1.44 14.37 4.34
C ALA A 47 2.11 15.65 4.87
N ARG A 48 1.47 16.81 4.67
CA ARG A 48 1.95 18.09 5.16
C ARG A 48 1.98 18.13 6.69
N GLN A 49 0.90 17.70 7.36
CA GLN A 49 0.83 17.68 8.82
C GLN A 49 1.85 16.69 9.42
N LEU A 50 1.95 15.48 8.87
CA LEU A 50 2.87 14.45 9.35
C LEU A 50 4.34 14.87 9.20
N ASN A 51 4.68 15.64 8.17
CA ASN A 51 6.03 16.22 8.03
C ASN A 51 6.36 17.28 9.09
N VAL A 52 5.36 17.95 9.66
CA VAL A 52 5.58 18.91 10.76
C VAL A 52 5.79 18.18 12.07
N ILE A 53 4.97 17.16 12.36
CA ILE A 53 5.02 16.46 13.65
C ILE A 53 6.08 15.35 13.72
N ALA A 54 6.50 14.80 12.57
CA ALA A 54 7.45 13.69 12.45
C ALA A 54 7.16 12.55 13.45
N PRO A 55 6.01 11.86 13.32
CA PRO A 55 5.50 10.99 14.36
C PRO A 55 6.41 9.78 14.58
N ALA A 56 6.32 9.19 15.77
CA ALA A 56 6.96 7.91 16.07
C ALA A 56 6.44 6.81 15.12
N GLY A 57 7.35 5.96 14.66
CA GLY A 57 7.03 4.80 13.83
C GLY A 57 6.78 3.53 14.64
N PRO A 58 6.24 2.47 14.01
CA PRO A 58 6.04 1.19 14.68
C PRO A 58 7.38 0.53 15.04
N ARG A 59 7.32 -0.46 15.93
CA ARG A 59 8.50 -1.25 16.29
C ARG A 59 8.85 -2.24 15.17
N PHE A 60 10.01 -2.04 14.54
CA PHE A 60 10.50 -2.92 13.47
C PHE A 60 11.40 -4.03 14.00
N THR A 61 11.32 -5.20 13.36
CA THR A 61 12.21 -6.34 13.59
C THR A 61 12.24 -7.24 12.35
N LEU A 62 13.40 -7.75 11.98
CA LEU A 62 13.54 -8.66 10.83
C LEU A 62 13.32 -10.12 11.22
N ASP A 63 13.67 -10.51 12.44
CA ASP A 63 13.68 -11.89 12.95
C ASP A 63 12.72 -12.12 14.15
N ASN A 64 12.00 -11.08 14.58
CA ASN A 64 11.19 -11.03 15.81
C ASN A 64 11.98 -11.08 17.12
N LYS A 65 13.32 -11.03 17.08
CA LYS A 65 14.19 -11.12 18.26
C LYS A 65 14.99 -9.84 18.45
N THR A 66 15.54 -9.32 17.35
CA THR A 66 16.35 -8.11 17.32
C THR A 66 15.46 -6.94 16.91
N PRO A 67 14.96 -6.11 17.85
CA PRO A 67 14.24 -4.90 17.50
C PRO A 67 15.19 -3.87 16.92
N TRP A 68 14.70 -3.11 15.96
CA TRP A 68 15.34 -1.86 15.53
C TRP A 68 15.24 -0.82 16.66
N PRO A 69 16.09 0.23 16.65
CA PRO A 69 15.94 1.36 17.56
C PRO A 69 14.56 2.02 17.41
N ALA A 70 14.23 2.95 18.31
CA ALA A 70 13.04 3.79 18.14
C ALA A 70 13.13 4.50 16.79
N MET A 71 12.06 4.43 16.00
CA MET A 71 11.99 4.99 14.65
C MET A 71 11.02 6.16 14.61
N LYS A 72 11.21 7.07 13.65
CA LYS A 72 10.25 8.09 13.25
C LYS A 72 9.93 8.02 11.77
N LEU A 73 8.76 8.54 11.43
CA LEU A 73 8.29 8.66 10.07
C LEU A 73 8.54 10.09 9.58
N VAL A 74 9.17 10.23 8.41
CA VAL A 74 9.57 11.53 7.85
C VAL A 74 9.44 11.52 6.32
N ASP A 75 9.58 12.69 5.70
CA ASP A 75 9.59 12.86 4.25
C ASP A 75 8.33 12.30 3.57
N PHE A 76 7.16 12.51 4.18
CA PHE A 76 5.86 12.15 3.60
C PHE A 76 5.64 12.91 2.29
N ARG A 77 5.27 12.19 1.24
CA ARG A 77 4.97 12.75 -0.09
C ARG A 77 3.74 12.08 -0.66
N ALA A 78 2.73 12.89 -0.97
CA ALA A 78 1.55 12.45 -1.70
C ALA A 78 1.74 12.74 -3.20
N ASP A 79 1.40 11.78 -4.03
CA ASP A 79 1.32 11.94 -5.49
C ASP A 79 0.07 11.28 -6.04
N ALA A 80 -0.36 11.72 -7.22
CA ALA A 80 -1.49 11.12 -7.92
C ALA A 80 -1.26 11.17 -9.42
N ARG A 81 -1.74 10.14 -10.11
CA ARG A 81 -1.68 10.02 -11.57
C ARG A 81 -3.08 9.86 -12.12
N LYS A 82 -3.33 10.47 -13.28
CA LYS A 82 -4.58 10.30 -14.03
C LYS A 82 -4.38 9.43 -15.27
N LYS A 83 -5.45 8.81 -15.73
CA LYS A 83 -5.59 8.10 -17.00
C LYS A 83 -6.88 8.50 -17.72
N LYS A 84 -6.96 8.17 -19.00
CA LYS A 84 -8.21 8.24 -19.76
C LYS A 84 -9.05 6.98 -19.52
N LEU A 85 -10.32 7.17 -19.17
CA LEU A 85 -11.34 6.14 -19.10
C LEU A 85 -12.60 6.66 -19.77
N ARG A 86 -13.00 6.05 -20.90
CA ARG A 86 -14.19 6.47 -21.68
C ARG A 86 -14.19 7.98 -21.96
N ASP A 87 -13.06 8.45 -22.50
CA ASP A 87 -12.76 9.87 -22.83
C ASP A 87 -12.71 10.86 -21.66
N LYS A 88 -12.88 10.40 -20.42
CA LYS A 88 -12.75 11.22 -19.20
C LYS A 88 -11.41 10.99 -18.52
N ASP A 89 -10.84 12.05 -17.95
CA ASP A 89 -9.63 11.96 -17.11
C ASP A 89 -10.01 11.58 -15.69
N VAL A 90 -9.61 10.38 -15.28
CA VAL A 90 -9.88 9.81 -13.96
C VAL A 90 -8.58 9.46 -13.25
N TYR A 91 -8.58 9.36 -11.92
CA TYR A 91 -7.41 8.91 -11.16
C TYR A 91 -7.06 7.46 -11.51
N ASP A 92 -5.82 7.22 -11.92
CA ASP A 92 -5.28 5.88 -12.10
C ASP A 92 -4.84 5.29 -10.75
N TYR A 93 -4.04 6.06 -10.01
CA TYR A 93 -3.67 5.77 -8.64
C TYR A 93 -3.35 7.05 -7.86
N ILE A 94 -3.44 6.93 -6.55
CA ILE A 94 -2.99 7.93 -5.56
C ILE A 94 -2.01 7.22 -4.65
N ALA A 95 -0.89 7.86 -4.31
CA ALA A 95 0.11 7.30 -3.43
C ALA A 95 0.52 8.29 -2.34
N LEU A 96 0.85 7.75 -1.17
CA LEU A 96 1.51 8.44 -0.07
C LEU A 96 2.73 7.62 0.32
N GLY A 97 3.93 8.15 0.12
CA GLY A 97 5.19 7.49 0.52
C GLY A 97 5.89 8.24 1.64
N TRP A 98 6.64 7.53 2.49
CA TRP A 98 7.47 8.13 3.56
C TRP A 98 8.72 7.31 3.84
N ARG A 99 9.68 7.93 4.54
CA ARG A 99 10.88 7.28 5.06
C ARG A 99 10.71 6.96 6.53
N ILE A 100 11.38 5.88 6.94
CA ILE A 100 11.40 5.37 8.31
C ILE A 100 12.85 5.35 8.74
N ILE A 101 13.21 6.25 9.65
CA ILE A 101 14.59 6.46 10.11
C ILE A 101 14.66 6.41 11.63
N PRO A 102 15.83 6.20 12.25
CA PRO A 102 15.95 6.26 13.70
C PRO A 102 15.47 7.62 14.24
N GLN A 103 14.81 7.57 15.39
CA GLN A 103 14.36 8.76 16.13
C GLN A 103 15.54 9.68 16.41
N ASP A 104 16.62 9.08 16.93
CA ASP A 104 17.83 9.74 17.39
C ASP A 104 19.04 9.25 16.57
N GLY A 105 19.81 10.20 16.06
CA GLY A 105 21.04 9.92 15.31
C GLY A 105 20.83 9.43 13.87
N PRO A 106 21.94 9.18 13.14
CA PRO A 106 21.89 8.67 11.78
C PRO A 106 21.47 7.19 11.74
N PRO A 107 21.01 6.67 10.58
CA PRO A 107 20.81 5.25 10.38
C PRO A 107 22.05 4.44 10.81
N VAL A 108 21.84 3.45 11.68
CA VAL A 108 22.91 2.62 12.23
C VAL A 108 22.97 1.27 11.51
N GLY A 109 24.17 0.69 11.45
CA GLY A 109 24.36 -0.67 10.98
C GLY A 109 23.77 -1.67 11.97
N GLY A 110 22.98 -2.61 11.48
CA GLY A 110 22.48 -3.79 12.19
C GLY A 110 22.92 -5.06 11.49
N ALA A 111 22.82 -6.18 12.20
CA ALA A 111 23.05 -7.49 11.61
C ALA A 111 22.08 -8.52 12.15
N VAL A 112 21.66 -9.44 11.28
CA VAL A 112 20.86 -10.61 11.66
C VAL A 112 21.45 -11.86 11.03
N SER A 113 21.64 -12.90 11.83
CA SER A 113 22.15 -14.19 11.36
C SER A 113 21.04 -15.23 11.44
N VAL A 114 20.82 -15.94 10.34
CA VAL A 114 19.80 -16.98 10.22
C VAL A 114 20.45 -18.30 9.79
N ASN A 115 20.07 -19.38 10.46
CA ASN A 115 20.57 -20.74 10.24
C ASN A 115 19.46 -21.73 9.89
N PHE A 116 18.19 -21.30 9.86
CA PHE A 116 17.03 -22.13 9.53
C PHE A 116 16.25 -21.55 8.34
N PRO A 117 15.76 -22.40 7.38
CA PRO A 117 15.06 -21.92 6.18
C PRO A 117 13.83 -21.02 6.44
N PRO A 118 12.94 -21.28 7.42
CA PRO A 118 11.77 -20.42 7.66
C PRO A 118 12.14 -19.01 8.14
N ASP A 119 13.21 -18.89 8.92
CA ASP A 119 13.68 -17.59 9.40
C ASP A 119 14.41 -16.81 8.28
N LEU A 120 15.10 -17.52 7.38
CA LEU A 120 15.71 -16.94 6.18
C LEU A 120 14.67 -16.31 5.26
N GLU A 121 13.63 -17.05 4.90
CA GLU A 121 12.55 -16.54 4.03
C GLU A 121 11.87 -15.32 4.65
N ARG A 122 11.62 -15.35 5.97
CA ARG A 122 11.04 -14.21 6.70
C ARG A 122 11.93 -12.97 6.64
N VAL A 123 13.21 -13.11 6.96
CA VAL A 123 14.16 -11.99 6.95
C VAL A 123 14.29 -11.41 5.54
N GLN A 124 14.41 -12.26 4.51
CA GLN A 124 14.47 -11.81 3.12
C GLN A 124 13.21 -11.07 2.69
N LYS A 125 12.03 -11.59 3.03
CA LYS A 125 10.74 -10.96 2.72
C LYS A 125 10.64 -9.58 3.37
N ARG A 126 11.02 -9.45 4.65
CA ARG A 126 10.98 -8.18 5.39
C ARG A 126 12.00 -7.16 4.88
N LEU A 127 13.22 -7.59 4.56
CA LEU A 127 14.23 -6.75 3.91
C LEU A 127 13.72 -6.21 2.56
N SER A 128 13.10 -7.08 1.76
CA SER A 128 12.51 -6.71 0.47
C SER A 128 11.36 -5.71 0.63
N TYR A 129 10.39 -6.00 1.51
CA TYR A 129 9.24 -5.11 1.73
C TYR A 129 9.66 -3.75 2.28
N GLY A 130 10.59 -3.71 3.23
CA GLY A 130 11.11 -2.48 3.81
C GLY A 130 11.96 -1.64 2.86
N HIS A 131 12.34 -2.17 1.68
CA HIS A 131 13.38 -1.61 0.82
C HIS A 131 14.67 -1.32 1.61
N VAL A 132 15.02 -2.22 2.53
CA VAL A 132 16.16 -2.07 3.44
C VAL A 132 17.44 -2.39 2.67
N GLN A 133 18.39 -1.45 2.69
CA GLN A 133 19.73 -1.68 2.12
C GLN A 133 20.47 -2.72 2.96
N HIS A 134 20.96 -3.78 2.32
CA HIS A 134 21.61 -4.89 3.01
C HIS A 134 22.66 -5.59 2.15
N GLU A 135 23.64 -6.19 2.84
CA GLU A 135 24.63 -7.10 2.28
C GLU A 135 24.39 -8.51 2.86
N ARG A 136 24.46 -9.53 2.01
CA ARG A 136 24.34 -10.93 2.42
C ARG A 136 25.73 -11.57 2.48
N LYS A 137 26.08 -12.13 3.64
CA LYS A 137 27.33 -12.88 3.88
C LYS A 137 27.01 -14.31 4.29
N ASP A 138 27.58 -15.26 3.55
CA ASP A 138 27.51 -16.68 3.91
C ASP A 138 28.59 -16.97 4.95
N LEU A 139 28.19 -17.26 6.19
CA LEU A 139 29.08 -17.68 7.26
C LEU A 139 29.34 -19.18 7.13
N ARG A 140 30.59 -19.55 6.87
CA ARG A 140 31.04 -20.92 6.70
C ARG A 140 31.98 -21.35 7.82
N HIS A 141 31.96 -22.64 8.13
CA HIS A 141 32.87 -23.22 9.09
C HIS A 141 34.32 -23.08 8.59
N PRO A 142 35.27 -22.55 9.38
CA PRO A 142 36.63 -22.23 8.94
C PRO A 142 37.39 -23.46 8.41
N GLU A 143 37.21 -24.63 9.03
CA GLU A 143 37.91 -25.86 8.62
C GLU A 143 37.16 -26.70 7.57
N LYS A 144 35.83 -26.78 7.64
CA LYS A 144 35.03 -27.70 6.81
C LYS A 144 34.38 -27.02 5.60
N ASN A 145 34.45 -25.68 5.53
CA ASN A 145 33.82 -24.83 4.52
C ASN A 145 32.30 -25.06 4.34
N THR A 146 31.65 -25.70 5.31
CA THR A 146 30.20 -25.95 5.35
C THR A 146 29.46 -24.68 5.74
N LEU A 147 28.34 -24.37 5.09
CA LEU A 147 27.48 -23.23 5.43
C LEU A 147 26.91 -23.41 6.85
N GLN A 148 27.18 -22.46 7.75
CA GLN A 148 26.68 -22.46 9.12
C GLN A 148 25.48 -21.53 9.29
N ALA A 149 25.56 -20.34 8.69
CA ALA A 149 24.51 -19.34 8.76
C ALA A 149 24.62 -18.36 7.59
N ILE A 150 23.53 -17.65 7.31
CA ILE A 150 23.52 -16.50 6.42
C ILE A 150 23.35 -15.26 7.30
N ARG A 151 24.30 -14.34 7.20
CA ARG A 151 24.27 -13.06 7.92
C ARG A 151 23.88 -11.95 6.96
N PHE A 152 22.85 -11.21 7.33
CA PHE A 152 22.46 -9.98 6.65
C PHE A 152 22.96 -8.80 7.48
N GLU A 153 23.84 -8.00 6.90
CA GLU A 153 24.23 -6.70 7.44
C GLU A 153 23.37 -5.64 6.75
N TYR A 154 22.74 -4.75 7.52
CA TYR A 154 21.75 -3.82 7.00
C TYR A 154 21.84 -2.47 7.67
N THR A 155 21.30 -1.43 7.03
CA THR A 155 21.11 -0.12 7.63
C THR A 155 19.69 -0.03 8.20
N THR A 156 19.52 0.49 9.41
CA THR A 156 18.19 0.69 10.02
C THR A 156 17.45 1.87 9.38
N GLU A 157 17.10 1.71 8.11
CA GLU A 157 16.30 2.63 7.31
C GLU A 157 15.35 1.81 6.43
N ALA A 158 14.10 2.25 6.35
CA ALA A 158 13.08 1.63 5.53
C ALA A 158 12.17 2.68 4.87
N ARG A 159 11.26 2.22 4.01
CA ARG A 159 10.24 3.07 3.38
C ARG A 159 8.86 2.49 3.61
N GLY A 160 7.88 3.34 3.89
CA GLY A 160 6.47 2.96 3.89
C GLY A 160 5.73 3.61 2.73
N ASN A 161 4.62 3.01 2.32
CA ASN A 161 3.72 3.61 1.36
C ASN A 161 2.28 3.15 1.54
N VAL A 162 1.36 4.00 1.10
CA VAL A 162 -0.03 3.65 0.79
C VAL A 162 -0.24 3.93 -0.68
N THR A 163 -0.79 2.96 -1.42
CA THR A 163 -1.26 3.15 -2.80
C THR A 163 -2.75 2.86 -2.85
N VAL A 164 -3.49 3.78 -3.45
CA VAL A 164 -4.94 3.70 -3.61
C VAL A 164 -5.25 3.64 -5.10
N THR A 165 -5.87 2.56 -5.53
CA THR A 165 -6.23 2.32 -6.93
C THR A 165 -7.76 2.27 -7.05
N PRO A 166 -8.39 3.25 -7.71
CA PRO A 166 -9.83 3.20 -7.93
C PRO A 166 -10.20 2.15 -8.98
N ASP A 167 -11.19 1.34 -8.66
CA ASP A 167 -11.93 0.49 -9.60
C ASP A 167 -13.22 1.22 -10.00
N HIS A 168 -13.14 1.93 -11.12
CA HIS A 168 -14.24 2.71 -11.69
C HIS A 168 -15.40 1.85 -12.20
N ASP A 169 -15.17 0.58 -12.47
CA ASP A 169 -16.23 -0.30 -12.99
C ASP A 169 -17.08 -0.86 -11.84
N ASN A 170 -16.49 -1.04 -10.66
CA ASN A 170 -17.17 -1.58 -9.47
C ASN A 170 -17.47 -0.54 -8.37
N ALA A 171 -17.11 0.72 -8.56
CA ALA A 171 -17.23 1.78 -7.55
C ALA A 171 -16.51 1.44 -6.23
N GLN A 172 -15.24 1.01 -6.33
CA GLN A 172 -14.42 0.60 -5.19
C GLN A 172 -13.04 1.25 -5.23
N LEU A 173 -12.40 1.37 -4.08
CA LEU A 173 -11.01 1.80 -3.95
C LEU A 173 -10.23 0.68 -3.27
N VAL A 174 -9.16 0.23 -3.95
CA VAL A 174 -8.24 -0.78 -3.43
C VAL A 174 -7.07 -0.05 -2.76
N PHE A 175 -6.86 -0.31 -1.48
CA PHE A 175 -5.78 0.24 -0.68
C PHE A 175 -4.72 -0.82 -0.46
N ARG A 176 -3.49 -0.53 -0.88
CA ARG A 176 -2.31 -1.34 -0.59
C ARG A 176 -1.39 -0.56 0.34
N LEU A 177 -1.19 -1.06 1.55
CA LEU A 177 -0.34 -0.44 2.57
C LEU A 177 0.90 -1.29 2.75
N ALA A 178 2.07 -0.69 2.58
CA ALA A 178 3.36 -1.30 2.85
C ALA A 178 4.04 -0.58 4.02
N ASN A 179 4.49 -1.37 4.99
CA ASN A 179 5.25 -0.94 6.15
C ASN A 179 4.57 0.11 7.06
N ALA A 180 3.23 0.15 7.08
CA ALA A 180 2.46 1.02 7.97
C ALA A 180 2.48 0.53 9.44
N ASN A 181 2.56 -0.79 9.67
CA ASN A 181 2.55 -1.39 11.00
C ASN A 181 3.60 -2.51 11.12
N GLY A 182 4.87 -2.18 10.86
CA GLY A 182 5.97 -3.16 10.78
C GLY A 182 6.20 -3.67 9.35
N PHE A 183 7.13 -4.61 9.14
CA PHE A 183 7.46 -5.10 7.79
C PHE A 183 6.39 -6.05 7.25
N ASP A 184 5.36 -5.48 6.63
CA ASP A 184 4.29 -6.21 5.99
C ASP A 184 3.64 -5.40 4.86
N VAL A 185 2.87 -6.10 4.03
CA VAL A 185 2.02 -5.51 3.01
C VAL A 185 0.60 -6.01 3.19
N VAL A 186 -0.33 -5.11 3.45
CA VAL A 186 -1.76 -5.41 3.55
C VAL A 186 -2.50 -4.77 2.39
N THR A 187 -3.47 -5.50 1.83
CA THR A 187 -4.38 -4.98 0.82
C THR A 187 -5.81 -5.10 1.33
N THR A 188 -6.57 -4.00 1.27
CA THR A 188 -8.00 -3.96 1.62
C THR A 188 -8.77 -3.20 0.55
N THR A 189 -10.07 -3.41 0.46
CA THR A 189 -10.93 -2.79 -0.55
C THR A 189 -12.14 -2.16 0.13
N TRP A 190 -12.42 -0.90 -0.20
CA TRP A 190 -13.54 -0.15 0.35
C TRP A 190 -14.48 0.30 -0.77
N PRO A 191 -15.81 0.19 -0.61
CA PRO A 191 -16.77 0.81 -1.50
C PRO A 191 -16.60 2.33 -1.54
N ALA A 192 -16.71 2.95 -2.71
CA ALA A 192 -16.53 4.39 -2.88
C ALA A 192 -17.48 5.20 -1.99
N ALA A 193 -18.73 4.79 -1.83
CA ALA A 193 -19.70 5.40 -0.91
C ALA A 193 -19.26 5.47 0.57
N ARG A 194 -18.37 4.57 1.01
CA ARG A 194 -17.85 4.54 2.39
C ARG A 194 -16.65 5.46 2.60
N ILE A 195 -16.08 6.00 1.54
CA ILE A 195 -14.88 6.85 1.61
C ILE A 195 -15.28 8.23 2.10
N GLN A 196 -15.16 8.44 3.40
CA GLN A 196 -15.40 9.69 4.10
C GLN A 196 -14.29 9.92 5.14
N SER A 197 -14.31 11.07 5.81
CA SER A 197 -13.26 11.46 6.75
C SER A 197 -13.03 10.44 7.87
N ASP A 198 -14.08 9.78 8.36
CA ASP A 198 -13.97 8.77 9.42
C ASP A 198 -13.12 7.56 9.01
N VAL A 199 -13.35 7.02 7.81
CA VAL A 199 -12.55 5.91 7.26
C VAL A 199 -11.12 6.36 6.98
N LEU A 200 -10.93 7.59 6.49
CA LEU A 200 -9.59 8.14 6.22
C LEU A 200 -8.81 8.47 7.50
N ASP A 201 -9.50 8.85 8.57
CA ASP A 201 -8.89 9.02 9.90
C ASP A 201 -8.42 7.68 10.48
N GLU A 202 -9.17 6.59 10.26
CA GLU A 202 -8.70 5.25 10.62
C GLU A 202 -7.46 4.85 9.80
N LEU A 203 -7.39 5.21 8.51
CA LEU A 203 -6.18 5.05 7.70
C LEU A 203 -5.01 5.87 8.27
N ALA A 204 -5.23 7.14 8.63
CA ALA A 204 -4.20 8.00 9.20
C ALA A 204 -3.65 7.43 10.51
N LYS A 205 -4.52 6.97 11.41
CA LYS A 205 -4.13 6.27 12.65
C LYS A 205 -3.24 5.08 12.36
N LEU A 206 -3.61 4.25 11.38
CA LEU A 206 -2.82 3.08 10.99
C LEU A 206 -1.43 3.47 10.47
N ILE A 207 -1.32 4.52 9.65
CA ILE A 207 -0.04 5.01 9.12
C ILE A 207 0.91 5.43 10.25
N VAL A 208 0.38 6.06 11.30
CA VAL A 208 1.16 6.49 12.47
C VAL A 208 1.19 5.45 13.59
N ALA A 209 0.95 4.17 13.26
CA ALA A 209 1.00 3.04 14.18
C ALA A 209 0.08 3.15 15.42
N GLN A 210 -1.02 3.88 15.31
CA GLN A 210 -2.08 3.92 16.32
C GLN A 210 -3.12 2.81 16.07
N PRO A 211 -3.86 2.37 17.11
CA PRO A 211 -4.99 1.47 16.94
C PRO A 211 -5.98 2.00 15.90
N SER A 212 -6.32 1.16 14.93
CA SER A 212 -7.14 1.50 13.77
C SER A 212 -8.08 0.35 13.41
N LYS A 213 -9.24 0.70 12.87
CA LYS A 213 -10.25 -0.23 12.31
C LYS A 213 -10.25 -0.24 10.78
N PHE A 214 -9.20 0.26 10.15
CA PHE A 214 -9.13 0.38 8.68
C PHE A 214 -8.97 -0.97 7.96
N ILE A 215 -8.39 -1.97 8.64
CA ILE A 215 -8.17 -3.34 8.15
C ILE A 215 -9.08 -4.29 8.94
#